data_AF-A0A7X9GVN7-F1
#
_entry.id   AF-A0A7X9GVN7-F1
#
_cell.length_a   1.000
_cell.length_b   1.000
_cell.length_c   1.000
_cell.angle_alpha   90.00
_cell.angle_beta   90.00
_cell.angle_gamma   90.00
#
_symmetry.space_group_name_H-M   'P 1'
#
loop_
_entity.id
_entity.type
_entity.pdbx_description
1 polymer ?
#
loop_
_entity_poly.entity_id
_entity_poly.type
_entity_poly.pdbx_seq_one_letter_code
_entity_poly.pdbx_strand_id
1 'polypeptide(L)'
;MPRLPETPLQLLEPRAGAAAVPTQFGVPWPRGAMPQSPQFDLVDASGSTPVDTWVAARWPDGSVKWTGHAGCAPAGDARLVAADGKEGTAATTAPRTGVVVEVSEQADGSIDVDTGVLRVVIAPHDGAPLRHLEVDGRLVGQDGRLIASSAASPGSGASRREHRVRTTAAGIERRGEQQVVVRLEGHHEVAGERVFPFVLRLYATAGSRRLRAVHSLVWDADPESLFLTSLGLRMEVPLRSAPHDRHVRLAGSEGGFLTEAVRGLTGLRRDPGAEVREAQIAGAATPPVESWAPEVSRRLHLIPTWNDWTLRQLSAHGYTLAKRTAGDRPWIPAASGTRSQGYAYLGDL
;
A
#
# COMPACT_ATOMS: atom_id res chain seq x y z
N MET A 1 -16.16 -39.52 -2.39
CA MET A 1 -14.83 -38.87 -2.46
C MET A 1 -14.06 -39.25 -1.21
N PRO A 2 -12.76 -39.55 -1.29
CA PRO A 2 -11.95 -39.70 -0.09
C PRO A 2 -12.01 -38.42 0.74
N ARG A 3 -11.99 -38.54 2.07
CA ARG A 3 -11.93 -37.39 2.98
C ARG A 3 -10.61 -36.66 2.70
N LEU A 4 -10.68 -35.35 2.48
CA LEU A 4 -9.46 -34.55 2.33
C LEU A 4 -8.63 -34.63 3.62
N PRO A 5 -7.30 -34.70 3.53
CA PRO A 5 -6.47 -34.68 4.72
C PRO A 5 -6.67 -33.36 5.48
N GLU A 6 -6.63 -33.41 6.81
CA GLU A 6 -6.53 -32.19 7.60
C GLU A 6 -5.28 -31.42 7.18
N THR A 7 -5.46 -30.12 6.93
CA THR A 7 -4.39 -29.24 6.46
C THR A 7 -4.18 -28.15 7.50
N PRO A 8 -3.36 -28.41 8.55
CA PRO A 8 -2.99 -27.38 9.51
C PRO A 8 -2.11 -26.32 8.83
N LEU A 9 -2.34 -25.06 9.19
CA LEU A 9 -1.65 -23.89 8.69
C LEU A 9 -1.19 -23.04 9.87
N GLN A 10 0.03 -22.51 9.76
CA GLN A 10 0.63 -21.65 10.77
C GLN A 10 1.17 -20.38 10.10
N LEU A 11 1.18 -19.30 10.85
CA LEU A 11 1.84 -18.06 10.43
C LEU A 11 3.36 -18.27 10.49
N LEU A 12 4.08 -17.75 9.49
CA LEU A 12 5.56 -17.76 9.49
C LEU A 12 6.12 -16.91 10.62
N GLU A 13 5.43 -15.82 10.96
CA GLU A 13 5.78 -14.92 12.04
C GLU A 13 4.54 -14.65 12.90
N PRO A 14 4.66 -14.59 14.24
CA PRO A 14 3.58 -14.17 15.09
C PRO A 14 3.11 -12.77 14.68
N ARG A 15 1.79 -12.59 14.51
CA ARG A 15 1.23 -11.26 14.25
C ARG A 15 0.73 -10.63 15.54
N ALA A 16 1.07 -9.37 15.75
CA ALA A 16 0.48 -8.53 16.78
C ALA A 16 -0.64 -7.66 16.19
N GLY A 17 -1.70 -7.46 16.96
CA GLY A 17 -2.80 -6.55 16.62
C GLY A 17 -3.93 -7.19 15.80
N ALA A 18 -5.05 -6.47 15.73
CA ALA A 18 -6.30 -6.95 15.13
C ALA A 18 -6.47 -6.55 13.64
N ALA A 19 -5.56 -5.75 13.08
CA ALA A 19 -5.69 -5.29 11.71
C ALA A 19 -5.68 -6.45 10.71
N ALA A 20 -6.52 -6.34 9.66
CA ALA A 20 -6.53 -7.27 8.56
C ALA A 20 -5.15 -7.32 7.87
N VAL A 21 -4.64 -8.53 7.67
CA VAL A 21 -3.36 -8.78 6.98
C VAL A 21 -3.66 -9.58 5.73
N PRO A 22 -3.71 -8.95 4.55
CA PRO A 22 -3.85 -9.67 3.29
C PRO A 22 -2.75 -10.72 3.12
N THR A 23 -3.14 -11.93 2.73
CA THR A 23 -2.22 -13.04 2.52
C THR A 23 -2.57 -13.83 1.25
N GLN A 24 -1.55 -14.48 0.69
CA GLN A 24 -1.66 -15.49 -0.35
C GLN A 24 -0.78 -16.67 0.04
N PHE A 25 -1.31 -17.88 -0.08
CA PHE A 25 -0.58 -19.09 0.28
C PHE A 25 -0.99 -20.26 -0.64
N GLY A 26 -0.18 -21.31 -0.64
CA GLY A 26 -0.45 -22.53 -1.41
C GLY A 26 -0.59 -23.74 -0.51
N VAL A 27 -1.44 -24.68 -0.90
CA VAL A 27 -1.61 -25.98 -0.22
C VAL A 27 -1.39 -27.12 -1.20
N PRO A 28 -0.50 -28.09 -0.89
CA PRO A 28 -0.32 -29.29 -1.69
C PRO A 28 -1.36 -30.36 -1.36
N TRP A 29 -1.72 -31.17 -2.35
CA TRP A 29 -2.69 -32.25 -2.20
C TRP A 29 -2.13 -33.60 -2.71
N PRO A 30 -2.41 -34.70 -2.00
CA PRO A 30 -2.00 -36.02 -2.45
C PRO A 30 -2.60 -36.38 -3.81
N ARG A 31 -1.84 -37.11 -4.61
CA ARG A 31 -2.30 -37.62 -5.90
C ARG A 31 -3.56 -38.47 -5.74
N GLY A 32 -4.57 -38.22 -6.57
CA GLY A 32 -5.86 -38.91 -6.55
C GLY A 32 -6.84 -38.47 -5.45
N ALA A 33 -6.42 -37.63 -4.50
CA ALA A 33 -7.27 -37.22 -3.38
C ALA A 33 -8.41 -36.28 -3.80
N MET A 34 -8.14 -35.38 -4.75
CA MET A 34 -9.05 -34.30 -5.11
C MET A 34 -9.12 -34.10 -6.63
N PRO A 35 -10.11 -34.65 -7.35
CA PRO A 35 -10.25 -34.45 -8.79
C PRO A 35 -10.53 -32.98 -9.17
N GLN A 36 -11.35 -32.31 -8.36
CA GLN A 36 -11.73 -30.91 -8.50
C GLN A 36 -11.64 -30.22 -7.13
N SER A 37 -11.25 -28.95 -7.13
CA SER A 37 -11.18 -28.15 -5.91
C SER A 37 -12.57 -27.69 -5.48
N PRO A 38 -13.00 -27.94 -4.23
CA PRO A 38 -14.11 -27.20 -3.65
C PRO A 38 -13.69 -25.76 -3.32
N GLN A 39 -14.64 -24.97 -2.84
CA GLN A 39 -14.31 -23.76 -2.08
C GLN A 39 -13.78 -24.14 -0.70
N PHE A 40 -12.90 -23.33 -0.16
CA PHE A 40 -12.33 -23.53 1.17
C PHE A 40 -12.51 -22.30 2.04
N ASP A 41 -12.61 -22.56 3.33
CA ASP A 41 -12.55 -21.56 4.39
C ASP A 41 -11.31 -21.82 5.25
N LEU A 42 -10.78 -20.74 5.83
CA LEU A 42 -9.86 -20.80 6.95
C LEU A 42 -10.65 -20.86 8.25
N VAL A 43 -10.39 -21.89 9.06
CA VAL A 43 -11.00 -22.05 10.38
C VAL A 43 -9.92 -21.89 11.44
N ASP A 44 -10.11 -20.91 12.33
CA ASP A 44 -9.28 -20.69 13.52
C ASP A 44 -10.17 -20.61 14.78
N ALA A 45 -9.58 -20.23 15.93
CA ALA A 45 -10.31 -20.09 17.18
C ALA A 45 -11.41 -19.00 17.16
N SER A 46 -11.38 -18.07 16.20
CA SER A 46 -12.34 -16.99 16.04
C SER A 46 -13.52 -17.34 15.13
N GLY A 47 -13.39 -18.36 14.29
CA GLY A 47 -14.46 -18.84 13.43
C GLY A 47 -13.99 -19.30 12.05
N SER A 48 -14.94 -19.39 11.11
CA SER A 48 -14.70 -19.70 9.70
C SER A 48 -14.66 -18.41 8.89
N THR A 49 -13.61 -18.21 8.10
CA THR A 49 -13.46 -17.08 7.19
C THR A 49 -13.26 -17.57 5.77
N PRO A 50 -14.01 -17.08 4.78
CA PRO A 50 -13.84 -17.50 3.40
C PRO A 50 -12.46 -17.11 2.84
N VAL A 51 -11.94 -17.94 1.94
CA VAL A 51 -10.77 -17.60 1.11
C VAL A 51 -11.06 -17.87 -0.36
N ASP A 52 -10.52 -17.03 -1.23
CA ASP A 52 -10.49 -17.36 -2.66
C ASP A 52 -9.66 -18.61 -2.85
N THR A 53 -10.08 -19.49 -3.75
CA THR A 53 -9.34 -20.71 -4.10
C THR A 53 -9.23 -20.89 -5.61
N TRP A 54 -8.04 -21.27 -6.09
CA TRP A 54 -7.84 -21.71 -7.46
C TRP A 54 -6.90 -22.91 -7.55
N VAL A 55 -7.01 -23.70 -8.61
CA VAL A 55 -6.08 -24.81 -8.88
C VAL A 55 -4.81 -24.23 -9.51
N ALA A 56 -3.68 -24.35 -8.80
CA ALA A 56 -2.37 -23.88 -9.27
C ALA A 56 -1.61 -24.96 -10.05
N ALA A 57 -1.81 -26.24 -9.74
CA ALA A 57 -1.20 -27.34 -10.48
C ALA A 57 -2.03 -28.64 -10.38
N ARG A 58 -1.87 -29.52 -11.37
CA ARG A 58 -2.47 -30.86 -11.41
C ARG A 58 -1.41 -31.95 -11.53
N TRP A 59 -1.73 -33.13 -11.02
CA TRP A 59 -0.99 -34.38 -11.24
C TRP A 59 -1.26 -34.93 -12.64
N PRO A 60 -0.42 -35.87 -13.14
CA PRO A 60 -0.63 -36.51 -14.44
C PRO A 60 -1.97 -37.25 -14.60
N ASP A 61 -2.58 -37.70 -13.50
CA ASP A 61 -3.92 -38.31 -13.51
C ASP A 61 -5.07 -37.28 -13.49
N GLY A 62 -4.76 -35.99 -13.61
CA GLY A 62 -5.72 -34.89 -13.60
C GLY A 62 -6.16 -34.41 -12.22
N SER A 63 -5.82 -35.14 -11.15
CA SER A 63 -6.14 -34.71 -9.78
C SER A 63 -5.38 -33.43 -9.40
N VAL A 64 -5.97 -32.62 -8.52
CA VAL A 64 -5.36 -31.38 -8.03
C VAL A 64 -4.10 -31.72 -7.23
N LYS A 65 -3.01 -31.02 -7.56
CA LYS A 65 -1.71 -31.13 -6.90
C LYS A 65 -1.44 -29.96 -5.96
N TRP A 66 -1.77 -28.75 -6.39
CA TRP A 66 -1.65 -27.54 -5.60
C TRP A 66 -2.89 -26.67 -5.79
N THR A 67 -3.40 -26.13 -4.69
CA THR A 67 -4.30 -24.99 -4.70
C THR A 67 -3.57 -23.73 -4.24
N GLY A 68 -3.95 -22.60 -4.80
CA GLY A 68 -3.61 -21.29 -4.27
C GLY A 68 -4.81 -20.68 -3.58
N HIS A 69 -4.54 -19.91 -2.53
CA HIS A 69 -5.57 -19.27 -1.72
C HIS A 69 -5.25 -17.79 -1.50
N ALA A 70 -6.28 -16.95 -1.37
CA ALA A 70 -6.14 -15.53 -1.04
C ALA A 70 -7.24 -15.06 -0.08
N GLY A 71 -6.87 -14.21 0.88
CA GLY A 71 -7.80 -13.66 1.87
C GLY A 71 -7.05 -12.91 2.97
N CYS A 72 -7.65 -12.82 4.15
CA CYS A 72 -6.99 -12.27 5.33
C CYS A 72 -6.35 -13.38 6.18
N ALA A 73 -5.20 -13.09 6.77
CA ALA A 73 -4.50 -14.02 7.65
C ALA A 73 -5.31 -14.27 8.94
N PRO A 74 -5.34 -15.52 9.44
CA PRO A 74 -6.01 -15.88 10.69
C PRO A 74 -5.34 -15.24 11.90
N ALA A 75 -6.02 -15.21 13.06
CA ALA A 75 -5.46 -14.64 14.29
C ALA A 75 -4.29 -15.48 14.87
N GLY A 76 -4.27 -16.77 14.57
CA GLY A 76 -3.21 -17.69 14.99
C GLY A 76 -3.23 -18.95 14.13
N ASP A 77 -3.04 -20.10 14.77
CA ASP A 77 -3.11 -21.39 14.10
C ASP A 77 -4.50 -21.59 13.47
N ALA A 78 -4.49 -22.07 12.23
CA ALA A 78 -5.70 -22.28 11.45
C ALA A 78 -5.63 -23.61 10.71
N ARG A 79 -6.77 -24.02 10.17
CA ARG A 79 -6.86 -25.14 9.23
C ARG A 79 -7.66 -24.73 8.01
N LEU A 80 -7.32 -25.31 6.88
CA LEU A 80 -8.09 -25.16 5.65
C LEU A 80 -9.17 -26.25 5.60
N VAL A 81 -10.44 -25.87 5.46
CA VAL A 81 -11.59 -26.80 5.45
C VAL A 81 -12.46 -26.52 4.23
N ALA A 82 -12.98 -27.58 3.59
CA ALA A 82 -13.90 -27.43 2.47
C ALA A 82 -15.22 -26.80 2.95
N ALA A 83 -15.69 -25.76 2.27
CA ALA A 83 -16.87 -24.98 2.66
C ALA A 83 -18.17 -25.80 2.64
N ASP A 84 -18.23 -26.88 1.85
CA ASP A 84 -19.46 -27.65 1.60
C ASP A 84 -19.79 -28.70 2.69
N GLY A 85 -19.11 -28.67 3.84
CA GLY A 85 -19.58 -29.32 5.07
C GLY A 85 -19.97 -30.79 4.96
N LYS A 86 -19.27 -31.62 4.16
CA LYS A 86 -19.45 -33.09 4.23
C LYS A 86 -18.69 -33.70 5.41
N GLU A 87 -18.95 -33.17 6.60
CA GLU A 87 -18.92 -33.93 7.85
C GLU A 87 -20.34 -33.89 8.41
N GLY A 88 -20.99 -35.05 8.44
CA GLY A 88 -22.44 -35.18 8.46
C GLY A 88 -23.16 -34.39 9.54
N THR A 89 -23.83 -33.30 9.14
CA THR A 89 -25.17 -32.89 9.59
C THR A 89 -25.65 -31.83 8.60
N ALA A 90 -26.92 -31.95 8.16
CA ALA A 90 -27.67 -31.10 7.22
C ALA A 90 -26.90 -29.97 6.48
N ALA A 91 -26.74 -30.14 5.17
CA ALA A 91 -26.29 -29.09 4.27
C ALA A 91 -27.23 -27.88 4.34
N THR A 92 -26.74 -26.80 4.93
CA THR A 92 -27.36 -25.48 4.80
C THR A 92 -26.49 -24.69 3.83
N THR A 93 -27.03 -24.39 2.65
CA THR A 93 -26.50 -23.45 1.66
C THR A 93 -26.64 -22.01 2.18
N ALA A 94 -26.13 -21.74 3.38
CA ALA A 94 -26.08 -20.39 3.92
C ALA A 94 -25.08 -19.58 3.08
N PRO A 95 -25.38 -18.31 2.75
CA PRO A 95 -24.41 -17.43 2.12
C PRO A 95 -23.15 -17.39 2.98
N ARG A 96 -21.96 -17.54 2.37
CA ARG A 96 -20.69 -17.34 3.10
C ARG A 96 -20.72 -15.93 3.69
N THR A 97 -20.81 -15.84 5.01
CA THR A 97 -20.88 -14.58 5.73
C THR A 97 -19.49 -13.98 5.79
N GLY A 98 -19.28 -12.84 5.14
CA GLY A 98 -18.00 -12.15 5.15
C GLY A 98 -18.04 -10.89 4.28
N VAL A 99 -17.11 -9.97 4.52
CA VAL A 99 -16.89 -8.84 3.62
C VAL A 99 -16.35 -9.40 2.29
N VAL A 100 -16.84 -8.89 1.18
CA VAL A 100 -16.36 -9.22 -0.16
C VAL A 100 -15.73 -8.00 -0.81
N VAL A 101 -14.86 -8.21 -1.80
CA VAL A 101 -14.37 -7.14 -2.66
C VAL A 101 -15.38 -6.90 -3.77
N GLU A 102 -15.92 -5.69 -3.82
CA GLU A 102 -16.76 -5.25 -4.92
C GLU A 102 -15.90 -4.64 -6.02
N VAL A 103 -16.22 -4.97 -7.27
CA VAL A 103 -15.49 -4.46 -8.44
C VAL A 103 -16.47 -4.10 -9.53
N SER A 104 -16.39 -2.85 -10.00
CA SER A 104 -17.12 -2.38 -11.18
C SER A 104 -16.16 -1.91 -12.28
N GLU A 105 -16.36 -2.42 -13.48
CA GLU A 105 -15.66 -1.98 -14.69
C GLU A 105 -16.61 -1.05 -15.46
N GLN A 106 -16.13 0.14 -15.81
CA GLN A 106 -16.92 1.17 -16.47
C GLN A 106 -16.63 1.18 -17.99
N ALA A 107 -17.57 1.74 -18.76
CA ALA A 107 -17.44 1.81 -20.22
C ALA A 107 -16.26 2.68 -20.71
N ASP A 108 -15.77 3.59 -19.87
CA ASP A 108 -14.59 4.43 -20.14
C ASP A 108 -13.26 3.74 -19.82
N GLY A 109 -13.30 2.47 -19.40
CA GLY A 109 -12.13 1.69 -19.01
C GLY A 109 -11.68 1.91 -17.57
N SER A 110 -12.39 2.71 -16.78
CA SER A 110 -12.11 2.82 -15.34
C SER A 110 -12.59 1.57 -14.58
N ILE A 111 -11.88 1.26 -13.50
CA ILE A 111 -12.11 0.13 -12.61
C ILE A 111 -12.21 0.69 -11.19
N ASP A 112 -13.35 0.49 -10.56
CA ASP A 112 -13.60 0.81 -9.15
C ASP A 112 -13.50 -0.48 -8.33
N VAL A 113 -12.67 -0.46 -7.30
CA VAL A 113 -12.47 -1.58 -6.37
C VAL A 113 -12.76 -1.12 -4.95
N ASP A 114 -13.73 -1.75 -4.29
CA ASP A 114 -14.11 -1.48 -2.91
C ASP A 114 -13.90 -2.73 -2.05
N THR A 115 -13.10 -2.60 -0.99
CA THR A 115 -12.85 -3.68 -0.01
C THR A 115 -13.76 -3.60 1.21
N GLY A 116 -14.72 -2.68 1.24
CA GLY A 116 -15.56 -2.30 2.37
C GLY A 116 -14.94 -1.24 3.29
N VAL A 117 -13.61 -1.07 3.26
CA VAL A 117 -12.87 -0.06 4.07
C VAL A 117 -11.87 0.76 3.25
N LEU A 118 -11.57 0.31 2.03
CA LEU A 118 -10.72 0.99 1.07
C LEU A 118 -11.42 0.96 -0.29
N ARG A 119 -11.57 2.13 -0.91
CA ARG A 119 -12.01 2.27 -2.29
C ARG A 119 -10.89 2.81 -3.16
N VAL A 120 -10.70 2.21 -4.32
CA VAL A 120 -9.62 2.51 -5.26
C VAL A 120 -10.20 2.67 -6.66
N VAL A 121 -9.99 3.84 -7.26
CA VAL A 121 -10.39 4.09 -8.65
C VAL A 121 -9.16 4.10 -9.54
N ILE A 122 -9.16 3.21 -10.54
CA ILE A 122 -8.06 3.01 -11.48
C ILE A 122 -8.57 3.27 -12.89
N ALA A 123 -7.79 3.94 -13.73
CA ALA A 123 -8.11 4.07 -15.15
C ALA A 123 -6.83 4.11 -15.98
N PRO A 124 -6.83 3.55 -17.22
CA PRO A 124 -5.77 3.82 -18.17
C PRO A 124 -5.60 5.33 -18.35
N HIS A 125 -4.37 5.81 -18.24
CA HIS A 125 -4.09 7.23 -18.35
C HIS A 125 -2.63 7.51 -18.68
N ASP A 126 -2.42 8.66 -19.30
CA ASP A 126 -1.11 9.26 -19.49
C ASP A 126 -0.72 10.05 -18.23
N GLY A 127 0.03 9.44 -17.33
CA GLY A 127 0.42 10.04 -16.04
C GLY A 127 -0.13 9.27 -14.84
N ALA A 128 -1.32 9.63 -14.34
CA ALA A 128 -1.86 9.10 -13.09
C ALA A 128 -2.97 8.05 -13.30
N PRO A 129 -2.65 6.75 -13.36
CA PRO A 129 -3.66 5.71 -13.49
C PRO A 129 -4.41 5.41 -12.19
N LEU A 130 -3.82 5.70 -11.02
CA LEU A 130 -4.48 5.55 -9.73
C LEU A 130 -5.16 6.88 -9.39
N ARG A 131 -6.44 7.00 -9.72
CA ARG A 131 -7.18 8.27 -9.69
C ARG A 131 -7.47 8.71 -8.27
N HIS A 132 -8.13 7.83 -7.51
CA HIS A 132 -8.57 8.10 -6.15
C HIS A 132 -8.27 6.92 -5.24
N LEU A 133 -7.93 7.25 -4.00
CA LEU A 133 -7.76 6.35 -2.89
C LEU A 133 -8.58 6.89 -1.72
N GLU A 134 -9.62 6.18 -1.34
CA GLU A 134 -10.48 6.53 -0.21
C GLU A 134 -10.37 5.47 0.87
N VAL A 135 -10.26 5.91 2.12
CA VAL A 135 -10.29 5.04 3.30
C VAL A 135 -11.45 5.48 4.17
N ASP A 136 -12.35 4.54 4.49
CA ASP A 136 -13.58 4.80 5.25
C ASP A 136 -14.40 6.00 4.69
N GLY A 137 -14.47 6.13 3.36
CA GLY A 137 -15.19 7.20 2.66
C GLY A 137 -14.48 8.56 2.62
N ARG A 138 -13.24 8.66 3.13
CA ARG A 138 -12.42 9.87 3.05
C ARG A 138 -11.37 9.74 1.96
N LEU A 139 -11.33 10.69 1.02
CA LEU A 139 -10.25 10.79 0.03
C LEU A 139 -8.92 11.12 0.71
N VAL A 140 -8.01 10.15 0.72
CA VAL A 140 -6.67 10.20 1.34
C VAL A 140 -5.55 10.23 0.32
N GLY A 141 -5.83 9.91 -0.95
CA GLY A 141 -4.85 9.96 -2.02
C GLY A 141 -5.49 10.19 -3.37
N GLN A 142 -4.82 10.93 -4.23
CA GLN A 142 -5.24 11.15 -5.61
C GLN A 142 -4.04 11.23 -6.55
N ASP A 143 -4.29 11.10 -7.84
CA ASP A 143 -3.30 11.31 -8.90
C ASP A 143 -2.01 10.48 -8.73
N GLY A 144 -2.18 9.22 -8.32
CA GLY A 144 -1.12 8.24 -8.14
C GLY A 144 -0.51 7.83 -9.49
N ARG A 145 0.80 8.01 -9.62
CA ARG A 145 1.58 7.83 -10.86
C ARG A 145 2.95 7.21 -10.64
N LEU A 146 3.41 6.48 -11.64
CA LEU A 146 4.81 6.13 -11.80
C LEU A 146 5.58 7.36 -12.31
N ILE A 147 6.80 7.54 -11.80
CA ILE A 147 7.71 8.60 -12.24
C ILE A 147 9.07 7.98 -12.55
N ALA A 148 9.75 8.52 -13.56
CA ALA A 148 11.13 8.21 -13.82
C ALA A 148 11.82 9.36 -14.52
N SER A 149 13.14 9.33 -14.49
CA SER A 149 13.97 10.27 -15.21
C SER A 149 15.27 9.61 -15.64
N SER A 150 15.87 10.09 -16.72
CA SER A 150 17.18 9.64 -17.16
C SER A 150 18.09 10.81 -17.55
N ALA A 151 19.36 10.52 -17.77
CA ALA A 151 20.33 11.41 -18.39
C ALA A 151 20.93 10.72 -19.63
N ALA A 152 21.59 11.50 -20.50
CA ALA A 152 22.29 10.96 -21.68
C ALA A 152 23.73 10.53 -21.36
N SER A 153 24.25 10.90 -20.19
CA SER A 153 25.55 10.49 -19.70
C SER A 153 25.49 10.36 -18.17
N PRO A 154 26.42 9.62 -17.54
CA PRO A 154 26.44 9.42 -16.09
C PRO A 154 27.04 10.61 -15.32
N GLY A 155 27.48 11.67 -16.01
CA GLY A 155 28.13 12.82 -15.40
C GLY A 155 27.18 13.61 -14.49
N SER A 156 27.72 14.15 -13.39
CA SER A 156 26.94 14.92 -12.40
C SER A 156 26.28 16.20 -12.95
N GLY A 157 26.78 16.74 -14.06
CA GLY A 157 26.22 17.89 -14.78
C GLY A 157 25.28 17.53 -15.93
N ALA A 158 24.99 16.24 -16.16
CA ALA A 158 24.14 15.83 -17.26
C ALA A 158 22.69 16.29 -17.05
N SER A 159 22.11 16.89 -18.09
CA SER A 159 20.72 17.33 -18.04
C SER A 159 19.77 16.16 -17.82
N ARG A 160 18.94 16.28 -16.79
CA ARG A 160 17.89 15.30 -16.47
C ARG A 160 16.72 15.44 -17.44
N ARG A 161 16.26 14.32 -17.96
CA ARG A 161 15.09 14.17 -18.84
C ARG A 161 14.02 13.43 -18.05
N GLU A 162 12.90 14.08 -17.78
CA GLU A 162 11.74 13.42 -17.18
C GLU A 162 11.09 12.50 -18.22
N HIS A 163 10.65 11.33 -17.77
CA HIS A 163 9.93 10.39 -18.62
C HIS A 163 8.44 10.72 -18.60
N ARG A 164 7.76 10.62 -19.74
CA ARG A 164 6.30 10.53 -19.79
C ARG A 164 5.92 9.07 -19.60
N VAL A 165 5.19 8.73 -18.55
CA VAL A 165 4.76 7.34 -18.28
C VAL A 165 3.33 7.16 -18.71
N ARG A 166 3.12 6.24 -19.66
CA ARG A 166 1.78 5.93 -20.19
C ARG A 166 1.31 4.59 -19.69
N THR A 167 0.15 4.57 -19.05
CA THR A 167 -0.59 3.34 -18.79
C THR A 167 -1.52 3.10 -19.97
N THR A 168 -1.24 2.06 -20.74
CA THR A 168 -1.95 1.74 -21.99
C THR A 168 -3.12 0.78 -21.76
N ALA A 169 -3.07 -0.03 -20.70
CA ALA A 169 -4.14 -0.94 -20.34
C ALA A 169 -4.28 -1.06 -18.81
N ALA A 170 -5.52 -1.25 -18.36
CA ALA A 170 -5.86 -1.66 -17.01
C ALA A 170 -6.96 -2.71 -17.10
N GLY A 171 -6.86 -3.78 -16.32
CA GLY A 171 -7.82 -4.88 -16.35
C GLY A 171 -7.75 -5.74 -15.10
N ILE A 172 -8.79 -6.52 -14.85
CA ILE A 172 -8.81 -7.49 -13.77
C ILE A 172 -8.03 -8.74 -14.19
N GLU A 173 -6.84 -8.95 -13.61
CA GLU A 173 -6.04 -10.16 -13.83
C GLU A 173 -6.63 -11.35 -13.05
N ARG A 174 -7.14 -11.09 -11.85
CA ARG A 174 -7.82 -12.10 -11.04
C ARG A 174 -8.99 -11.49 -10.29
N ARG A 175 -10.16 -12.12 -10.43
CA ARG A 175 -11.38 -11.77 -9.71
C ARG A 175 -11.69 -12.85 -8.69
N GLY A 176 -11.64 -12.50 -7.41
CA GLY A 176 -12.04 -13.33 -6.29
C GLY A 176 -13.03 -12.58 -5.41
N GLU A 177 -13.75 -13.31 -4.55
CA GLU A 177 -14.65 -12.71 -3.56
C GLU A 177 -13.84 -12.00 -2.46
N GLN A 178 -12.68 -12.54 -2.11
CA GLN A 178 -11.86 -12.03 -1.01
C GLN A 178 -10.71 -11.14 -1.47
N GLN A 179 -10.20 -11.35 -2.68
CA GLN A 179 -9.10 -10.55 -3.23
C GLN A 179 -9.16 -10.42 -4.74
N VAL A 180 -9.05 -9.17 -5.18
CA VAL A 180 -8.95 -8.79 -6.58
C VAL A 180 -7.55 -8.34 -6.92
N VAL A 181 -7.10 -8.67 -8.12
CA VAL A 181 -5.84 -8.20 -8.69
C VAL A 181 -6.13 -7.39 -9.93
N VAL A 182 -5.84 -6.09 -9.85
CA VAL A 182 -5.88 -5.20 -11.01
C VAL A 182 -4.48 -5.17 -11.61
N ARG A 183 -4.37 -5.46 -12.89
CA ARG A 183 -3.12 -5.37 -13.65
C ARG A 183 -3.16 -4.16 -14.57
N LEU A 184 -2.14 -3.34 -14.44
CA LEU A 184 -1.87 -2.20 -15.30
C LEU A 184 -0.64 -2.50 -16.15
N GLU A 185 -0.71 -2.13 -17.42
CA GLU A 185 0.39 -2.23 -18.38
C GLU A 185 0.71 -0.85 -18.95
N GLY A 186 1.98 -0.66 -19.31
CA GLY A 186 2.40 0.58 -19.92
C GLY A 186 3.87 0.59 -20.27
N HIS A 187 4.35 1.78 -20.60
CA HIS A 187 5.75 2.05 -20.95
C HIS A 187 6.13 3.48 -20.56
N HIS A 188 7.44 3.72 -20.54
CA HIS A 188 8.01 5.04 -20.37
C HIS A 188 8.36 5.62 -21.75
N GLU A 189 8.25 6.94 -21.89
CA GLU A 189 8.62 7.67 -23.10
C GLU A 189 9.64 8.75 -22.75
N VAL A 190 10.77 8.77 -23.46
CA VAL A 190 11.81 9.78 -23.30
C VAL A 190 12.50 10.03 -24.64
N ALA A 191 12.71 11.30 -24.99
CA ALA A 191 13.33 11.71 -26.26
C ALA A 191 12.67 11.10 -27.53
N GLY A 192 11.37 10.80 -27.47
CA GLY A 192 10.62 10.21 -28.60
C GLY A 192 10.67 8.68 -28.65
N GLU A 193 11.45 8.04 -27.78
CA GLU A 193 11.57 6.58 -27.70
C GLU A 193 10.67 6.00 -26.62
N ARG A 194 10.18 4.78 -26.85
CA ARG A 194 9.48 3.97 -25.85
C ARG A 194 10.50 3.04 -25.22
N VAL A 195 10.58 3.09 -23.89
CA VAL A 195 11.49 2.28 -23.07
C VAL A 195 10.74 1.79 -21.84
N PHE A 196 11.34 0.84 -21.13
CA PHE A 196 10.89 0.36 -19.83
C PHE A 196 9.41 -0.06 -19.81
N PRO A 197 8.99 -1.01 -20.66
CA PRO A 197 7.65 -1.56 -20.53
C PRO A 197 7.48 -2.12 -19.12
N PHE A 198 6.35 -1.81 -18.49
CA PHE A 198 6.08 -2.14 -17.10
C PHE A 198 4.75 -2.87 -16.93
N VAL A 199 4.69 -3.62 -15.83
CA VAL A 199 3.47 -4.16 -15.26
C VAL A 199 3.37 -3.71 -13.81
N LEU A 200 2.25 -3.09 -13.44
CA LEU A 200 1.91 -2.78 -12.05
C LEU A 200 0.69 -3.61 -11.65
N ARG A 201 0.85 -4.48 -10.65
CA ARG A 201 -0.27 -5.25 -10.07
C ARG A 201 -0.67 -4.66 -8.73
N LEU A 202 -1.95 -4.35 -8.59
CA LEU A 202 -2.56 -3.85 -7.37
C LEU A 202 -3.45 -4.94 -6.78
N TYR A 203 -3.12 -5.39 -5.57
CA TYR A 203 -3.88 -6.40 -4.84
C TYR A 203 -4.71 -5.73 -3.76
N ALA A 204 -6.04 -5.82 -3.88
CA ALA A 204 -7.00 -5.30 -2.93
C ALA A 204 -7.75 -6.48 -2.29
N THR A 205 -7.85 -6.50 -0.96
CA THR A 205 -8.42 -7.62 -0.19
C THR A 205 -9.52 -7.13 0.71
N ALA A 206 -10.62 -7.88 0.78
CA ALA A 206 -11.81 -7.57 1.58
C ALA A 206 -11.43 -7.27 3.04
N GLY A 207 -12.05 -6.24 3.63
CA GLY A 207 -11.82 -5.81 5.00
C GLY A 207 -10.44 -5.19 5.29
N SER A 208 -9.61 -4.98 4.27
CA SER A 208 -8.26 -4.42 4.43
C SER A 208 -8.13 -3.03 3.81
N ARG A 209 -7.49 -2.12 4.57
CA ARG A 209 -7.02 -0.81 4.09
C ARG A 209 -5.70 -0.86 3.33
N ARG A 210 -5.05 -2.03 3.28
CA ARG A 210 -3.74 -2.22 2.62
C ARG A 210 -3.94 -2.55 1.14
N LEU A 211 -3.32 -1.73 0.29
CA LEU A 211 -3.16 -1.98 -1.14
C LEU A 211 -1.73 -2.47 -1.39
N ARG A 212 -1.54 -3.72 -1.82
CA ARG A 212 -0.20 -4.21 -2.20
C ARG A 212 0.06 -3.89 -3.66
N ALA A 213 1.17 -3.23 -3.94
CA ALA A 213 1.63 -2.91 -5.28
C ALA A 213 2.87 -3.77 -5.63
N VAL A 214 2.83 -4.46 -6.76
CA VAL A 214 3.98 -5.15 -7.35
C VAL A 214 4.31 -4.49 -8.67
N HIS A 215 5.42 -3.76 -8.72
CA HIS A 215 5.89 -3.04 -9.90
C HIS A 215 7.05 -3.81 -10.55
N SER A 216 6.89 -4.21 -11.80
CA SER A 216 7.89 -4.90 -12.61
C SER A 216 8.13 -4.10 -13.88
N LEU A 217 9.39 -3.94 -14.26
CA LEU A 217 9.80 -3.28 -15.51
C LEU A 217 10.87 -4.11 -16.20
N VAL A 218 10.92 -4.03 -17.53
CA VAL A 218 11.99 -4.62 -18.34
C VAL A 218 12.97 -3.53 -18.74
N TRP A 219 14.27 -3.76 -18.53
CA TRP A 219 15.29 -2.85 -19.07
C TRP A 219 15.56 -3.20 -20.54
N ASP A 220 15.08 -2.36 -21.46
CA ASP A 220 15.22 -2.53 -22.92
C ASP A 220 15.90 -1.33 -23.60
N ALA A 221 16.40 -0.37 -22.81
CA ALA A 221 17.12 0.80 -23.31
C ALA A 221 18.61 0.51 -23.53
N ASP A 222 19.23 1.26 -24.45
CA ASP A 222 20.67 1.24 -24.67
C ASP A 222 21.43 1.79 -23.44
N PRO A 223 22.24 0.95 -22.76
CA PRO A 223 22.95 1.36 -21.55
C PRO A 223 24.02 2.42 -21.80
N GLU A 224 24.46 2.64 -23.05
CA GLU A 224 25.46 3.65 -23.38
C GLU A 224 24.87 5.06 -23.57
N SER A 225 23.54 5.16 -23.76
CA SER A 225 22.86 6.43 -24.07
C SER A 225 21.73 6.81 -23.12
N LEU A 226 21.31 5.90 -22.24
CA LEU A 226 20.26 6.14 -21.25
C LEU A 226 20.69 5.68 -19.85
N PHE A 227 20.96 6.67 -19.00
CA PHE A 227 21.30 6.46 -17.59
C PHE A 227 20.10 6.82 -16.72
N LEU A 228 19.44 5.83 -16.11
CA LEU A 228 18.30 6.06 -15.22
C LEU A 228 18.77 6.81 -13.96
N THR A 229 18.17 7.97 -13.69
CA THR A 229 18.52 8.83 -12.54
C THR A 229 17.47 8.82 -11.44
N SER A 230 16.24 8.39 -11.75
CA SER A 230 15.22 8.11 -10.73
C SER A 230 14.16 7.16 -11.27
N LEU A 231 13.53 6.45 -10.34
CA LEU A 231 12.35 5.65 -10.55
C LEU A 231 11.54 5.68 -9.25
N GLY A 232 10.22 5.81 -9.35
CA GLY A 232 9.39 5.79 -8.15
C GLY A 232 7.90 5.86 -8.41
N LEU A 233 7.16 5.92 -7.30
CA LEU A 233 5.72 6.17 -7.25
C LEU A 233 5.50 7.53 -6.59
N ARG A 234 4.53 8.29 -7.09
CA ARG A 234 4.10 9.57 -6.53
C ARG A 234 2.59 9.56 -6.39
N MET A 235 2.10 10.16 -5.32
CA MET A 235 0.68 10.36 -5.06
C MET A 235 0.50 11.73 -4.40
N GLU A 236 -0.63 12.36 -4.63
CA GLU A 236 -1.04 13.58 -3.97
C GLU A 236 -1.93 13.26 -2.78
N VAL A 237 -1.68 13.91 -1.64
CA VAL A 237 -2.48 13.75 -0.42
C VAL A 237 -3.26 15.05 -0.18
N PRO A 238 -4.59 15.05 -0.24
CA PRO A 238 -5.39 16.25 0.00
C PRO A 238 -5.40 16.62 1.49
N LEU A 239 -4.51 17.52 1.90
CA LEU A 239 -4.41 18.02 3.27
C LEU A 239 -5.37 19.20 3.49
N ARG A 240 -6.35 19.01 4.37
CA ARG A 240 -7.47 19.92 4.65
C ARG A 240 -7.33 20.64 5.98
N SER A 241 -6.73 19.98 6.97
CA SER A 241 -6.54 20.50 8.33
C SER A 241 -5.57 21.68 8.38
N ALA A 242 -5.52 22.37 9.52
CA ALA A 242 -4.54 23.42 9.75
C ALA A 242 -3.10 22.84 9.77
N PRO A 243 -2.05 23.64 9.48
CA PRO A 243 -0.67 23.14 9.40
C PRO A 243 -0.15 22.42 10.67
N HIS A 244 -0.69 22.72 11.85
CA HIS A 244 -0.28 22.06 13.10
C HIS A 244 -0.91 20.67 13.30
N ASP A 245 -1.94 20.34 12.54
CA ASP A 245 -2.63 19.04 12.51
C ASP A 245 -2.34 18.25 11.21
N ARG A 246 -1.40 18.73 10.40
CA ARG A 246 -0.84 17.99 9.27
C ARG A 246 0.43 17.31 9.70
N HIS A 247 0.57 16.05 9.35
CA HIS A 247 1.41 15.11 10.05
C HIS A 247 2.32 14.36 9.08
N VAL A 248 3.61 14.37 9.35
CA VAL A 248 4.64 13.62 8.60
C VAL A 248 5.24 12.57 9.53
N ARG A 249 5.31 11.32 9.07
CA ARG A 249 6.10 10.29 9.75
C ARG A 249 7.01 9.59 8.76
N LEU A 250 8.28 9.42 9.13
CA LEU A 250 9.27 8.73 8.33
C LEU A 250 9.94 7.69 9.20
N ALA A 251 9.91 6.42 8.79
CA ALA A 251 10.52 5.35 9.56
C ALA A 251 12.05 5.50 9.56
N GLY A 252 12.63 5.49 10.76
CA GLY A 252 14.07 5.48 10.98
C GLY A 252 14.61 4.05 11.18
N SER A 253 15.69 3.95 11.94
CA SER A 253 16.29 2.68 12.35
C SER A 253 15.65 2.10 13.60
N GLU A 254 15.74 0.77 13.75
CA GLU A 254 15.36 0.05 14.99
C GLU A 254 13.93 0.33 15.47
N GLY A 255 13.00 0.55 14.54
CA GLY A 255 11.59 0.80 14.84
C GLY A 255 11.26 2.25 15.23
N GLY A 256 12.25 3.14 15.25
CA GLY A 256 12.03 4.57 15.49
C GLY A 256 11.36 5.28 14.31
N PHE A 257 10.73 6.42 14.59
CA PHE A 257 10.12 7.29 13.58
C PHE A 257 10.53 8.75 13.81
N LEU A 258 10.72 9.49 12.72
CA LEU A 258 10.53 10.94 12.76
C LEU A 258 9.03 11.20 12.90
N THR A 259 8.62 11.94 13.92
CA THR A 259 7.22 12.29 14.20
C THR A 259 7.06 13.80 14.27
N GLU A 260 6.72 14.43 13.14
CA GLU A 260 6.60 15.89 13.07
C GLU A 260 5.22 16.33 12.54
N ALA A 261 4.88 17.58 12.85
CA ALA A 261 3.80 18.29 12.18
C ALA A 261 4.36 19.32 11.20
N VAL A 262 3.56 19.72 10.22
CA VAL A 262 3.94 20.76 9.23
C VAL A 262 4.25 22.08 9.93
N ARG A 263 3.53 22.43 11.00
CA ARG A 263 3.87 23.50 11.93
C ARG A 263 4.09 22.93 13.33
N GLY A 264 5.33 22.89 13.79
CA GLY A 264 5.67 22.42 15.13
C GLY A 264 5.20 23.38 16.23
N LEU A 265 4.50 22.84 17.23
CA LEU A 265 4.04 23.53 18.44
C LEU A 265 4.81 23.09 19.69
N THR A 266 5.74 22.14 19.54
CA THR A 266 6.62 21.63 20.59
C THR A 266 8.00 22.30 20.50
N GLY A 267 8.73 22.34 21.62
CA GLY A 267 10.10 22.91 21.65
C GLY A 267 10.18 24.43 21.41
N LEU A 268 9.04 25.14 21.47
CA LEU A 268 8.98 26.59 21.30
C LEU A 268 9.46 27.32 22.56
N ARG A 269 9.80 28.61 22.41
CA ARG A 269 10.16 29.50 23.53
C ARG A 269 9.01 29.72 24.54
N ARG A 270 7.77 29.54 24.08
CA ARG A 270 6.54 29.67 24.88
C ARG A 270 5.73 28.41 24.70
N ASP A 271 5.10 27.99 25.79
CA ASP A 271 4.30 26.78 25.84
C ASP A 271 2.87 27.05 25.37
N PRO A 272 2.34 26.36 24.32
CA PRO A 272 0.93 26.47 23.96
C PRO A 272 -0.02 25.82 24.97
N GLY A 273 0.48 24.91 25.81
CA GLY A 273 -0.28 24.07 26.74
C GLY A 273 0.11 22.60 26.59
N ALA A 274 0.06 21.83 27.70
CA ALA A 274 0.44 20.43 27.71
C ALA A 274 -0.40 19.58 26.74
N GLU A 275 -1.73 19.73 26.80
CA GLU A 275 -2.68 19.02 25.94
C GLU A 275 -2.41 19.27 24.44
N VAL A 276 -2.08 20.50 24.05
CA VAL A 276 -1.75 20.85 22.66
C VAL A 276 -0.50 20.11 22.18
N ARG A 277 0.55 20.06 23.02
CA ARG A 277 1.79 19.36 22.67
C ARG A 277 1.60 17.85 22.60
N GLU A 278 0.89 17.29 23.57
CA GLU A 278 0.62 15.85 23.64
C GLU A 278 -0.21 15.39 22.44
N ALA A 279 -1.27 16.14 22.10
CA ALA A 279 -2.07 15.90 20.90
C ALA A 279 -1.21 15.92 19.63
N GLN A 280 -0.37 16.95 19.45
CA GLN A 280 0.47 17.05 18.25
C GLN A 280 1.50 15.91 18.16
N ILE A 281 2.12 15.52 19.28
CA ILE A 281 3.09 14.40 19.32
C ILE A 281 2.38 13.08 18.97
N ALA A 282 1.18 12.86 19.50
CA ALA A 282 0.37 11.69 19.21
C ALA A 282 -0.17 11.67 17.77
N GLY A 283 -0.14 12.80 17.05
CA GLY A 283 -0.77 12.94 15.75
C GLY A 283 -2.29 13.01 15.82
N ALA A 284 -2.82 13.60 16.89
CA ALA A 284 -4.23 13.85 17.12
C ALA A 284 -4.57 15.34 16.92
N ALA A 285 -5.86 15.65 16.88
CA ALA A 285 -6.34 17.03 16.74
C ALA A 285 -5.88 17.84 17.94
N THR A 286 -5.22 18.96 17.67
CA THR A 286 -4.98 19.94 18.72
C THR A 286 -6.31 20.56 19.19
N PRO A 287 -6.41 20.96 20.48
CA PRO A 287 -7.55 21.73 20.97
C PRO A 287 -7.78 23.00 20.13
N PRO A 288 -8.97 23.62 20.17
CA PRO A 288 -9.23 24.88 19.46
C PRO A 288 -8.19 25.95 19.81
N VAL A 289 -7.73 26.72 18.82
CA VAL A 289 -6.62 27.69 18.95
C VAL A 289 -6.88 28.72 20.06
N GLU A 290 -8.15 29.05 20.31
CA GLU A 290 -8.61 30.00 21.32
C GLU A 290 -8.36 29.50 22.76
N SER A 291 -8.21 28.19 22.95
CA SER A 291 -7.91 27.57 24.25
C SER A 291 -6.43 27.57 24.60
N TRP A 292 -5.55 27.86 23.63
CA TRP A 292 -4.10 27.82 23.83
C TRP A 292 -3.60 29.05 24.59
N ALA A 293 -2.39 28.95 25.16
CA ALA A 293 -1.71 30.12 25.70
C ALA A 293 -1.63 31.27 24.66
N PRO A 294 -2.14 32.48 24.96
CA PRO A 294 -2.18 33.60 24.02
C PRO A 294 -0.82 33.99 23.46
N GLU A 295 0.25 33.70 24.19
CA GLU A 295 1.63 33.95 23.79
C GLU A 295 2.05 33.15 22.56
N VAL A 296 1.42 31.99 22.33
CA VAL A 296 1.65 31.13 21.16
C VAL A 296 0.58 31.35 20.11
N SER A 297 -0.71 31.31 20.46
CA SER A 297 -1.80 31.39 19.48
C SER A 297 -1.77 32.69 18.67
N ARG A 298 -1.53 33.84 19.31
CA ARG A 298 -1.41 35.15 18.63
C ARG A 298 -0.17 35.27 17.74
N ARG A 299 0.81 34.35 17.89
CA ARG A 299 2.12 34.37 17.21
C ARG A 299 2.32 33.18 16.29
N LEU A 300 1.28 32.43 15.97
CA LEU A 300 1.36 31.27 15.05
C LEU A 300 1.98 31.61 13.70
N HIS A 301 1.78 32.84 13.21
CA HIS A 301 2.34 33.33 11.96
C HIS A 301 3.88 33.48 11.99
N LEU A 302 4.50 33.51 13.18
CA LEU A 302 5.96 33.54 13.35
C LEU A 302 6.58 32.14 13.38
N ILE A 303 5.77 31.09 13.48
CA ILE A 303 6.23 29.70 13.50
C ILE A 303 6.30 29.19 12.05
N PRO A 304 7.47 28.79 11.56
CA PRO A 304 7.61 28.29 10.19
C PRO A 304 6.72 27.08 9.92
N THR A 305 6.23 26.99 8.69
CA THR A 305 5.67 25.77 8.12
C THR A 305 6.73 25.08 7.27
N TRP A 306 6.91 23.78 7.50
CA TRP A 306 7.81 22.94 6.72
C TRP A 306 7.04 22.34 5.55
N ASN A 307 7.47 22.55 4.31
CA ASN A 307 6.74 22.08 3.14
C ASN A 307 7.26 20.72 2.66
N ASP A 308 8.57 20.51 2.75
CA ASP A 308 9.22 19.33 2.18
C ASP A 308 10.07 18.60 3.21
N TRP A 309 10.02 17.27 3.17
CA TRP A 309 10.90 16.35 3.88
C TRP A 309 11.53 15.39 2.88
N THR A 310 12.75 14.95 3.17
CA THR A 310 13.43 13.92 2.38
C THR A 310 14.16 12.96 3.30
N LEU A 311 14.01 11.66 3.04
CA LEU A 311 14.86 10.60 3.58
C LEU A 311 15.67 10.02 2.41
N ARG A 312 17.00 10.01 2.55
CA ARG A 312 17.91 9.51 1.52
C ARG A 312 18.76 8.39 2.09
N GLN A 313 18.46 7.15 1.71
CA GLN A 313 19.29 5.99 2.00
C GLN A 313 20.12 5.62 0.77
N LEU A 314 21.28 6.26 0.64
CA LEU A 314 22.16 6.09 -0.54
C LEU A 314 23.17 4.94 -0.37
N SER A 315 23.20 4.30 0.80
CA SER A 315 23.99 3.11 1.06
C SER A 315 23.20 2.11 1.91
N ALA A 316 23.69 0.88 1.99
CA ALA A 316 23.14 -0.14 2.86
C ALA A 316 23.35 0.14 4.36
N HIS A 317 24.05 1.22 4.74
CA HIS A 317 24.50 1.48 6.11
C HIS A 317 24.13 2.84 6.68
N GLY A 318 23.60 3.75 5.86
CA GLY A 318 23.24 5.08 6.35
C GLY A 318 22.14 5.74 5.56
N TYR A 319 21.28 6.47 6.27
CA TYR A 319 20.36 7.43 5.68
C TYR A 319 20.51 8.81 6.32
N THR A 320 20.13 9.83 5.56
CA THR A 320 19.98 11.21 6.05
C THR A 320 18.54 11.68 5.90
N LEU A 321 18.09 12.51 6.85
CA LEU A 321 16.82 13.19 6.86
C LEU A 321 17.05 14.70 6.82
N ALA A 322 16.31 15.39 5.96
CA ALA A 322 16.29 16.84 5.91
C ALA A 322 14.89 17.36 5.63
N LYS A 323 14.65 18.62 6.00
CA LYS A 323 13.40 19.33 5.72
C LYS A 323 13.64 20.78 5.29
N ARG A 324 12.68 21.38 4.60
CA ARG A 324 12.75 22.81 4.21
C ARG A 324 11.37 23.44 4.19
N THR A 325 11.35 24.76 4.30
CA THR A 325 10.11 25.55 4.37
C THR A 325 9.49 25.80 2.99
N ALA A 326 10.30 25.86 1.93
CA ALA A 326 9.85 26.06 0.55
C ALA A 326 10.92 25.63 -0.46
N GLY A 327 10.54 25.54 -1.74
CA GLY A 327 11.38 25.03 -2.82
C GLY A 327 12.67 25.83 -3.09
N ASP A 328 12.63 27.13 -2.83
CA ASP A 328 13.73 28.10 -2.96
C ASP A 328 14.58 28.24 -1.68
N ARG A 329 14.28 27.46 -0.62
CA ARG A 329 14.94 27.53 0.68
C ARG A 329 15.89 26.37 0.90
N PRO A 330 16.97 26.56 1.69
CA PRO A 330 17.92 25.50 1.95
C PRO A 330 17.28 24.37 2.75
N TRP A 331 17.79 23.17 2.52
CA TRP A 331 17.50 22.00 3.36
C TRP A 331 18.17 22.16 4.72
N ILE A 332 17.41 21.90 5.78
CA ILE A 332 17.87 21.85 7.16
C ILE A 332 17.99 20.37 7.55
N PRO A 333 19.19 19.87 7.89
CA PRO A 333 19.36 18.52 8.41
C PRO A 333 18.50 18.31 9.66
N ALA A 334 17.74 17.21 9.70
CA ALA A 334 16.85 16.89 10.79
C ALA A 334 17.38 15.73 11.64
N ALA A 335 17.78 14.64 10.99
CA ALA A 335 18.32 13.46 11.64
C ALA A 335 19.12 12.61 10.64
N SER A 336 19.79 11.58 11.14
CA SER A 336 20.39 10.51 10.34
C SER A 336 20.29 9.20 11.12
N GLY A 337 20.49 8.09 10.44
CA GLY A 337 20.47 6.77 11.05
C GLY A 337 21.15 5.75 10.15
N THR A 338 21.07 4.48 10.52
CA THR A 338 21.76 3.40 9.79
C THR A 338 20.91 2.87 8.65
N ARG A 339 19.85 2.14 8.98
CA ARG A 339 18.93 1.53 8.00
C ARG A 339 17.50 1.99 8.30
N SER A 340 16.89 2.72 7.38
CA SER A 340 15.46 3.04 7.46
C SER A 340 14.65 1.79 7.17
N GLN A 341 13.50 1.64 7.84
CA GLN A 341 12.52 0.58 7.52
C GLN A 341 11.67 0.91 6.28
N GLY A 342 11.93 2.02 5.59
CA GLY A 342 11.35 2.27 4.26
C GLY A 342 9.87 2.66 4.25
N TYR A 343 9.39 3.32 5.30
CA TYR A 343 7.99 3.78 5.40
C TYR A 343 7.90 5.30 5.52
N ALA A 344 6.88 5.87 4.87
CA ALA A 344 6.53 7.27 4.98
C ALA A 344 5.00 7.43 5.12
N TYR A 345 4.60 8.40 5.93
CA TYR A 345 3.22 8.87 6.09
C TYR A 345 3.19 10.37 5.89
N LEU A 346 2.21 10.80 5.11
CA LEU A 346 1.75 12.17 5.02
C LEU A 346 0.23 12.13 5.13
N GLY A 347 -0.33 12.92 6.03
CA GLY A 347 -1.77 12.98 6.19
C GLY A 347 -2.18 14.04 7.18
N ASP A 348 -3.48 14.15 7.35
CA ASP A 348 -4.13 15.00 8.32
C ASP A 348 -5.30 14.23 8.96
N LEU A 349 -6.05 14.92 9.82
CA LEU A 349 -7.11 14.35 10.64
C LEU A 349 -8.46 14.35 9.94
#